data_AF-A0A533TCU9-F1
#
_entry.id   AF-A0A533TCU9-F1
#
_cell.length_a   1.000
_cell.length_b   1.000
_cell.length_c   1.000
_cell.angle_alpha   90.00
_cell.angle_beta   90.00
_cell.angle_gamma   90.00
#
_symmetry.space_group_name_H-M   'P 1'
#
loop_
_entity.id
_entity.type
_entity.pdbx_description
1 polymer ?
#
loop_
_entity_poly.entity_id
_entity_poly.type
_entity_poly.pdbx_seq_one_letter_code
_entity_poly.pdbx_strand_id
1 'polypeptide(L)'
;MLNKEEFFTKFTGVCPGSVRSSNDTLEIHSNIYFEPLSMVGLEEMHRYSKDVRFYEFLEFDPFNTIEKTKSYIEKLEQRMAGRPLYTTAKYWFVRRKTDGYLIGTAALTSLNYDRQSVEWGYGVDPELWGLGYILQIEELLKHFVFEVLDLNRLYGMTMVTNQRTIASLLASGMKQEGILRQFYCKQGTFIDAWQYSMLRYEYYESKECGKSTQRHYAINDVIDIVSSILTEEDISDETNMCNAFSWDSLNHMSIMVAVSQKTGISLSPSEMMRANSVKALFGILEERAVSK
;
A
#
# COMPACT_ATOMS: atom_id res chain seq x y z
N MET A 1 -7.74 23.69 2.01
CA MET A 1 -6.29 23.66 2.20
C MET A 1 -5.99 24.06 3.63
N LEU A 2 -5.30 23.21 4.37
CA LEU A 2 -4.87 23.52 5.74
C LEU A 2 -3.87 24.68 5.74
N ASN A 3 -3.94 25.53 6.75
CA ASN A 3 -2.87 26.50 6.97
C ASN A 3 -1.57 25.78 7.40
N LYS A 4 -0.43 26.46 7.31
CA LYS A 4 0.88 25.83 7.51
C LYS A 4 1.04 25.23 8.91
N GLU A 5 0.56 25.90 9.94
CA GLU A 5 0.69 25.44 11.33
C GLU A 5 -0.19 24.21 11.61
N GLU A 6 -1.45 24.23 11.14
CA GLU A 6 -2.36 23.08 11.20
C GLU A 6 -1.79 21.88 10.44
N PHE A 7 -1.25 22.12 9.24
CA PHE A 7 -0.65 21.09 8.41
C PHE A 7 0.50 20.39 9.15
N PHE A 8 1.47 21.15 9.68
CA PHE A 8 2.64 20.55 10.33
C PHE A 8 2.30 19.91 11.68
N THR A 9 1.30 20.43 12.39
CA THR A 9 0.75 19.77 13.58
C THR A 9 0.24 18.37 13.23
N LYS A 10 -0.56 18.24 12.16
CA LYS A 10 -1.05 16.94 11.70
C LYS A 10 0.06 16.04 11.16
N PHE A 11 0.92 16.57 10.29
CA PHE A 11 2.00 15.80 9.64
C PHE A 11 2.98 15.21 10.66
N THR A 12 3.27 15.93 11.74
CA THR A 12 4.23 15.45 12.74
C THR A 12 3.60 14.64 13.85
N GLY A 13 2.34 14.93 14.22
CA GLY A 13 1.67 14.39 15.41
C GLY A 13 0.64 13.28 15.15
N VAL A 14 0.24 13.01 13.91
CA VAL A 14 -0.78 12.01 13.57
C VAL A 14 -0.16 10.85 12.78
N CYS A 15 -0.55 9.61 13.10
CA CYS A 15 -0.19 8.43 12.32
C CYS A 15 -1.25 8.16 11.24
N PRO A 16 -0.85 7.65 10.06
CA PRO A 16 -1.81 7.15 9.08
C PRO A 16 -2.79 6.14 9.68
N GLY A 17 -4.08 6.30 9.39
CA GLY A 17 -5.15 5.43 9.88
C GLY A 17 -5.63 5.66 11.32
N SER A 18 -5.08 6.64 12.06
CA SER A 18 -5.53 6.92 13.44
C SER A 18 -6.70 7.91 13.53
N VAL A 19 -7.01 8.64 12.46
CA VAL A 19 -8.10 9.61 12.37
C VAL A 19 -9.24 9.01 11.56
N ARG A 20 -10.47 9.05 12.09
CA ARG A 20 -11.68 8.66 11.35
C ARG A 20 -12.05 9.75 10.35
N SER A 21 -12.49 9.37 9.16
CA SER A 21 -12.99 10.32 8.16
C SER A 21 -14.31 10.94 8.65
N SER A 22 -14.52 12.23 8.41
CA SER A 22 -15.78 12.90 8.73
C SER A 22 -16.94 12.51 7.81
N ASN A 23 -16.64 11.86 6.68
CA ASN A 23 -17.61 11.32 5.72
C ASN A 23 -17.51 9.79 5.71
N ASP A 24 -17.96 9.15 6.80
CA ASP A 24 -17.96 7.70 7.02
C ASP A 24 -18.96 6.98 6.09
N THR A 25 -18.55 6.70 4.85
CA THR A 25 -19.19 5.65 4.04
C THR A 25 -18.24 4.49 3.70
N LEU A 26 -16.94 4.62 3.94
CA LEU A 26 -15.97 3.53 3.81
C LEU A 26 -14.99 3.57 4.99
N GLU A 27 -15.31 2.89 6.09
CA GLU A 27 -14.29 2.54 7.09
C GLU A 27 -13.20 1.73 6.37
N ILE A 28 -11.96 2.25 6.35
CA ILE A 28 -10.81 1.48 5.88
C ILE A 28 -10.55 0.39 6.92
N HIS A 29 -11.23 -0.75 6.77
CA HIS A 29 -11.00 -1.94 7.59
C HIS A 29 -9.60 -2.47 7.29
N SER A 30 -8.63 -2.02 8.09
CA SER A 30 -7.25 -2.47 8.04
C SER A 30 -6.91 -3.38 9.22
N ASN A 31 -6.08 -4.38 8.96
CA ASN A 31 -5.49 -5.24 9.98
C ASN A 31 -4.10 -4.73 10.44
N ILE A 32 -3.73 -3.51 10.03
CA ILE A 32 -2.46 -2.88 10.36
C ILE A 32 -2.63 -1.49 10.99
N TYR A 33 -1.62 -1.06 11.73
CA TYR A 33 -1.48 0.30 12.24
C TYR A 33 -0.05 0.82 12.06
N PHE A 34 0.09 2.14 12.09
CA PHE A 34 1.37 2.83 11.93
C PHE A 34 1.87 3.28 13.31
N GLU A 35 3.12 2.96 13.62
CA GLU A 35 3.83 3.39 14.82
C GLU A 35 5.04 4.24 14.40
N PRO A 36 5.35 5.36 15.07
CA PRO A 36 6.57 6.12 14.77
C PRO A 36 7.81 5.24 14.80
N LEU A 37 8.65 5.32 13.75
CA LEU A 37 9.88 4.55 13.68
C LEU A 37 10.84 4.98 14.80
N SER A 38 11.39 4.00 15.52
CA SER A 38 12.32 4.23 16.64
C SER A 38 13.25 3.02 16.87
N MET A 39 14.23 3.16 17.78
CA MET A 39 15.09 2.04 18.17
C MET A 39 14.37 0.83 18.79
N VAL A 40 13.13 0.98 19.25
CA VAL A 40 12.37 -0.13 19.86
C VAL A 40 12.19 -1.28 18.86
N GLY A 41 12.00 -0.97 17.57
CA GLY A 41 11.81 -1.98 16.53
C GLY A 41 13.11 -2.52 15.91
N LEU A 42 14.30 -2.24 16.49
CA LEU A 42 15.58 -2.62 15.90
C LEU A 42 15.70 -4.12 15.65
N GLU A 43 15.44 -4.95 16.67
CA GLU A 43 15.57 -6.41 16.57
C GLU A 43 14.56 -6.99 15.57
N GLU A 44 13.32 -6.51 15.65
CA GLU A 44 12.24 -6.93 14.75
C GLU A 44 12.52 -6.56 13.30
N MET A 45 13.03 -5.34 13.05
CA MET A 45 13.40 -4.89 11.72
C MET A 45 14.61 -5.66 11.20
N HIS A 46 15.60 -5.92 12.06
CA HIS A 46 16.80 -6.66 11.68
C HIS A 46 16.47 -8.08 11.22
N ARG A 47 15.42 -8.70 11.77
CA ARG A 47 14.94 -10.03 11.38
C ARG A 47 14.76 -10.18 9.87
N TYR A 48 14.04 -9.26 9.22
CA TYR A 48 13.82 -9.28 7.77
C TYR A 48 14.86 -8.48 6.98
N SER A 49 15.61 -7.58 7.63
CA SER A 49 16.64 -6.77 6.97
C SER A 49 17.85 -7.58 6.48
N LYS A 50 17.95 -8.87 6.82
CA LYS A 50 18.98 -9.78 6.28
C LYS A 50 18.54 -10.49 4.99
N ASP A 51 17.26 -10.44 4.66
CA ASP A 51 16.72 -11.15 3.51
C ASP A 51 17.07 -10.42 2.21
N VAL A 52 17.80 -11.09 1.32
CA VAL A 52 18.22 -10.54 0.02
C VAL A 52 17.06 -10.12 -0.86
N ARG A 53 15.89 -10.76 -0.74
CA ARG A 53 14.69 -10.45 -1.52
C ARG A 53 14.19 -9.03 -1.24
N PHE A 54 14.29 -8.58 0.02
CA PHE A 54 13.86 -7.23 0.42
C PHE A 54 14.60 -6.13 -0.35
N TYR A 55 15.84 -6.39 -0.76
CA TYR A 55 16.71 -5.40 -1.39
C TYR A 55 16.72 -5.49 -2.92
N GLU A 56 15.94 -6.39 -3.54
CA GLU A 56 15.90 -6.59 -5.00
C GLU A 56 15.69 -5.26 -5.75
N PHE A 57 14.81 -4.39 -5.24
CA PHE A 57 14.48 -3.08 -5.82
C PHE A 57 14.95 -1.89 -4.97
N LEU A 58 15.95 -2.11 -4.10
CA LEU A 58 16.61 -1.06 -3.31
C LEU A 58 18.05 -0.82 -3.82
N GLU A 59 18.54 0.41 -3.64
CA GLU A 59 19.89 0.84 -4.06
C GLU A 59 21.00 0.54 -3.03
N PHE A 60 20.69 -0.25 -2.01
CA PHE A 60 21.64 -0.64 -0.97
C PHE A 60 21.58 -2.14 -0.70
N ASP A 61 22.68 -2.68 -0.20
CA ASP A 61 22.82 -4.10 0.10
C ASP A 61 22.14 -4.48 1.42
N PRO A 62 21.84 -5.79 1.61
CA PRO A 62 21.27 -6.29 2.84
C PRO A 62 22.01 -5.88 4.12
N PHE A 63 21.25 -5.57 5.16
CA PHE A 63 21.77 -5.26 6.48
C PHE A 63 22.06 -6.56 7.25
N ASN A 64 23.14 -7.23 6.83
CA ASN A 64 23.56 -8.52 7.38
C ASN A 64 23.96 -8.49 8.86
N THR A 65 24.15 -7.31 9.46
CA THR A 65 24.45 -7.14 10.88
C THR A 65 23.47 -6.18 11.54
N ILE A 66 23.27 -6.34 12.83
CA ILE A 66 22.38 -5.49 13.61
C ILE A 66 22.87 -4.04 13.64
N GLU A 67 24.17 -3.81 13.60
CA GLU A 67 24.78 -2.48 13.57
C GLU A 67 24.42 -1.71 12.30
N LYS A 68 24.32 -2.39 11.14
CA LYS A 68 23.86 -1.78 9.90
C LYS A 68 22.40 -1.36 10.00
N THR A 69 21.56 -2.22 10.60
CA THR A 69 20.13 -1.92 10.81
C THR A 69 19.98 -0.74 11.77
N LYS A 70 20.72 -0.74 12.88
CA LYS A 70 20.78 0.36 13.84
C LYS A 70 21.18 1.68 13.17
N SER A 71 22.28 1.68 12.42
CA SER A 71 22.76 2.87 11.70
C SER A 71 21.71 3.40 10.72
N TYR A 72 20.93 2.51 10.10
CA TYR A 72 19.84 2.88 9.22
C TYR A 72 18.69 3.55 9.99
N ILE A 73 18.22 2.97 11.10
CA ILE A 73 17.16 3.57 11.92
C ILE A 73 17.61 4.94 12.46
N GLU A 74 18.86 5.06 12.93
CA GLU A 74 19.43 6.33 13.43
C GLU A 74 19.44 7.41 12.32
N LYS A 75 19.81 7.03 11.10
CA LYS A 75 19.74 7.91 9.92
C LYS A 75 18.30 8.37 9.64
N LEU A 76 17.31 7.49 9.79
CA LEU A 76 15.90 7.86 9.58
C LEU A 76 15.38 8.78 10.69
N GLU A 77 15.75 8.53 11.94
CA GLU A 77 15.43 9.42 13.07
C GLU A 77 16.03 10.82 12.86
N GLN A 78 17.29 10.90 12.41
CA GLN A 78 17.94 12.17 12.09
C GLN A 78 17.22 12.94 10.97
N ARG A 79 16.66 12.24 9.97
CA ARG A 79 15.85 12.88 8.91
C ARG A 79 14.52 13.44 9.40
N MET A 80 13.98 12.88 10.49
CA MET A 80 12.78 13.40 11.15
C MET A 80 13.09 14.47 12.20
N ALA A 81 14.34 14.57 12.64
CA ALA A 81 14.78 15.52 13.64
C ALA A 81 14.73 16.96 13.11
N GLY A 82 14.53 17.91 14.02
CA GLY A 82 14.49 19.33 13.70
C GLY A 82 13.19 19.99 14.13
N ARG A 83 12.94 21.19 13.59
CA ARG A 83 11.75 21.97 13.92
C ARG A 83 10.54 21.42 13.15
N PRO A 84 9.40 21.13 13.81
CA PRO A 84 8.21 20.56 13.17
C PRO A 84 7.76 21.29 11.90
N LEU A 85 7.84 22.63 11.87
CA LEU A 85 7.46 23.48 10.72
C LEU A 85 8.32 23.31 9.45
N TYR A 86 9.41 22.54 9.54
CA TYR A 86 10.34 22.29 8.44
C TYR A 86 10.59 20.80 8.22
N THR A 87 9.83 19.92 8.88
CA THR A 87 9.96 18.47 8.69
C THR A 87 9.57 18.10 7.26
N THR A 88 10.48 17.46 6.52
CA THR A 88 10.22 17.04 5.12
C THR A 88 9.99 15.54 4.97
N ALA A 89 10.16 14.78 6.06
CA ALA A 89 10.04 13.33 6.04
C ALA A 89 9.46 12.79 7.35
N LYS A 90 8.70 11.71 7.25
CA LYS A 90 8.20 10.90 8.37
C LYS A 90 8.35 9.43 8.01
N TYR A 91 8.77 8.64 8.98
CA TYR A 91 8.97 7.20 8.87
C TYR A 91 8.20 6.51 9.99
N TRP A 92 7.58 5.38 9.64
CA TRP A 92 6.79 4.57 10.56
C TRP A 92 7.18 3.10 10.42
N PHE A 93 7.08 2.39 11.52
CA PHE A 93 6.84 0.96 11.51
C PHE A 93 5.37 0.68 11.17
N VAL A 94 5.14 -0.37 10.40
CA VAL A 94 3.81 -0.90 10.12
C VAL A 94 3.65 -2.21 10.88
N ARG A 95 2.65 -2.28 11.76
CA ARG A 95 2.42 -3.42 12.63
C ARG A 95 1.05 -4.04 12.41
N ARG A 96 0.95 -5.35 12.56
CA ARG A 96 -0.32 -6.07 12.55
C ARG A 96 -1.07 -5.85 13.87
N LYS A 97 -2.37 -5.58 13.78
CA LYS A 97 -3.23 -5.28 14.94
C LYS A 97 -3.44 -6.47 15.87
N THR A 98 -3.47 -7.70 15.33
CA THR A 98 -3.84 -8.89 16.10
C THR A 98 -2.79 -9.31 17.13
N ASP A 99 -1.52 -9.04 16.87
CA ASP A 99 -0.40 -9.50 17.69
C ASP A 99 0.77 -8.50 17.81
N GLY A 100 0.66 -7.32 17.19
CA GLY A 100 1.71 -6.31 17.20
C GLY A 100 2.92 -6.62 16.31
N TYR A 101 2.87 -7.69 15.52
CA TYR A 101 3.99 -8.14 14.70
C TYR A 101 4.45 -7.07 13.72
N LEU A 102 5.75 -6.77 13.68
CA LEU A 102 6.32 -5.84 12.72
C LEU A 102 6.26 -6.40 11.29
N ILE A 103 5.43 -5.78 10.46
CA ILE A 103 5.22 -6.13 9.05
C ILE A 103 6.28 -5.49 8.15
N GLY A 104 6.70 -4.27 8.49
CA GLY A 104 7.63 -3.51 7.68
C GLY A 104 7.69 -2.04 8.04
N THR A 105 8.07 -1.22 7.07
CA THR A 105 8.18 0.23 7.21
C THR A 105 7.42 0.97 6.11
N ALA A 106 7.00 2.18 6.42
CA ALA A 106 6.40 3.11 5.48
C ALA A 106 6.90 4.54 5.75
N ALA A 107 6.84 5.38 4.74
CA ALA A 107 7.38 6.73 4.78
C ALA A 107 6.59 7.68 3.91
N LEU A 108 6.59 8.94 4.34
CA LEU A 108 6.35 10.10 3.50
C LEU A 108 7.65 10.90 3.46
N THR A 109 8.18 11.17 2.29
CA THR A 109 9.45 11.89 2.08
C THR A 109 9.27 13.02 1.08
N SER A 110 10.30 13.86 0.94
CA SER A 110 10.33 14.93 -0.06
C SER A 110 9.11 15.86 0.03
N LEU A 111 8.53 16.02 1.23
CA LEU A 111 7.35 16.84 1.43
C LEU A 111 7.65 18.28 1.00
N ASN A 112 6.78 18.80 0.15
CA ASN A 112 6.79 20.18 -0.28
C ASN A 112 5.41 20.79 -0.04
N TYR A 113 5.28 21.58 1.04
CA TYR A 113 4.03 22.26 1.38
C TYR A 113 3.61 23.24 0.29
N ASP A 114 4.52 24.04 -0.28
CA ASP A 114 4.15 25.04 -1.27
C ASP A 114 3.63 24.41 -2.57
N ARG A 115 4.16 23.24 -2.95
CA ARG A 115 3.68 22.44 -4.10
C ARG A 115 2.53 21.50 -3.74
N GLN A 116 2.16 21.43 -2.46
CA GLN A 116 1.13 20.52 -1.94
C GLN A 116 1.36 19.07 -2.39
N SER A 117 2.61 18.62 -2.33
CA SER A 117 3.04 17.32 -2.85
C SER A 117 3.94 16.57 -1.87
N VAL A 118 3.80 15.25 -1.83
CA VAL A 118 4.66 14.38 -1.04
C VAL A 118 4.96 13.08 -1.76
N GLU A 119 6.16 12.56 -1.54
CA GLU A 119 6.57 11.25 -2.01
C GLU A 119 6.26 10.21 -0.94
N TRP A 120 5.86 9.01 -1.33
CA TRP A 120 5.76 7.89 -0.39
C TRP A 120 6.78 6.79 -0.68
N GLY A 121 6.99 5.93 0.31
CA GLY A 121 7.74 4.69 0.15
C GLY A 121 7.36 3.70 1.23
N TYR A 122 7.45 2.41 0.93
CA TYR A 122 7.15 1.36 1.88
C TYR A 122 7.94 0.10 1.53
N GLY A 123 8.21 -0.72 2.55
CA GLY A 123 8.86 -2.01 2.43
C GLY A 123 8.25 -2.97 3.42
N VAL A 124 7.87 -4.15 2.96
CA VAL A 124 7.28 -5.23 3.77
C VAL A 124 8.26 -6.39 3.82
N ASP A 125 8.34 -7.04 4.98
CA ASP A 125 9.05 -8.31 5.18
C ASP A 125 8.72 -9.31 4.04
N PRO A 126 9.71 -9.86 3.32
CA PRO A 126 9.46 -10.80 2.22
C PRO A 126 8.61 -12.01 2.58
N GLU A 127 8.65 -12.47 3.83
CA GLU A 127 7.81 -13.58 4.31
C GLU A 127 6.31 -13.23 4.39
N LEU A 128 5.98 -11.94 4.27
CA LEU A 128 4.62 -11.41 4.36
C LEU A 128 4.12 -10.83 3.03
N TRP A 129 4.87 -11.01 1.95
CA TRP A 129 4.43 -10.66 0.61
C TRP A 129 3.25 -11.54 0.17
N GLY A 130 2.40 -10.99 -0.69
CA GLY A 130 1.19 -11.69 -1.12
C GLY A 130 0.06 -11.69 -0.09
N LEU A 131 0.25 -11.22 1.15
CA LEU A 131 -0.80 -11.22 2.19
C LEU A 131 -1.67 -9.93 2.22
N GLY A 132 -1.61 -9.11 1.17
CA GLY A 132 -2.41 -7.89 1.05
C GLY A 132 -1.99 -6.70 1.94
N TYR A 133 -0.86 -6.79 2.66
CA TYR A 133 -0.39 -5.67 3.51
C TYR A 133 0.02 -4.42 2.73
N ILE A 134 0.58 -4.58 1.53
CA ILE A 134 0.99 -3.45 0.69
C ILE A 134 -0.22 -2.58 0.32
N LEU A 135 -1.31 -3.20 -0.15
CA LEU A 135 -2.54 -2.49 -0.48
C LEU A 135 -3.10 -1.74 0.74
N GLN A 136 -3.04 -2.35 1.94
CA GLN A 136 -3.45 -1.68 3.17
C GLN A 136 -2.58 -0.47 3.52
N ILE A 137 -1.26 -0.55 3.32
CA ILE A 137 -0.35 0.57 3.52
C ILE A 137 -0.68 1.69 2.54
N GLU A 138 -0.87 1.36 1.26
CA GLU A 138 -1.21 2.32 0.20
C GLU A 138 -2.53 3.05 0.49
N GLU A 139 -3.61 2.35 0.84
CA GLU A 139 -4.90 2.99 1.15
C GLU A 139 -4.83 3.91 2.38
N LEU A 140 -4.14 3.47 3.44
CA LEU A 140 -4.01 4.27 4.67
C LEU A 140 -3.15 5.52 4.45
N LEU A 141 -2.09 5.41 3.63
CA LEU A 141 -1.28 6.57 3.25
C LEU A 141 -2.06 7.53 2.34
N LYS A 142 -2.81 7.03 1.35
CA LYS A 142 -3.68 7.87 0.51
C LYS A 142 -4.69 8.65 1.34
N HIS A 143 -5.40 7.98 2.24
CA HIS A 143 -6.32 8.64 3.17
C HIS A 143 -5.60 9.71 3.99
N PHE A 144 -4.43 9.39 4.57
CA PHE A 144 -3.68 10.36 5.34
C PHE A 144 -3.27 11.59 4.50
N VAL A 145 -2.77 11.39 3.29
CA VAL A 145 -2.31 12.46 2.41
C VAL A 145 -3.47 13.34 1.91
N PHE A 146 -4.58 12.76 1.45
CA PHE A 146 -5.64 13.50 0.78
C PHE A 146 -6.77 14.00 1.70
N GLU A 147 -7.04 13.30 2.80
CA GLU A 147 -8.11 13.65 3.75
C GLU A 147 -7.58 14.30 5.01
N VAL A 148 -6.49 13.78 5.58
CA VAL A 148 -5.95 14.30 6.84
C VAL A 148 -5.07 15.52 6.61
N LEU A 149 -4.13 15.42 5.66
CA LEU A 149 -3.15 16.47 5.33
C LEU A 149 -3.63 17.45 4.26
N ASP A 150 -4.73 17.14 3.56
CA ASP A 150 -5.32 18.00 2.51
C ASP A 150 -4.32 18.36 1.39
N LEU A 151 -3.35 17.47 1.11
CA LEU A 151 -2.37 17.65 0.04
C LEU A 151 -3.01 17.37 -1.32
N ASN A 152 -2.50 18.00 -2.37
CA ASN A 152 -3.01 17.84 -3.72
C ASN A 152 -2.44 16.60 -4.44
N ARG A 153 -1.22 16.18 -4.09
CA ARG A 153 -0.46 15.21 -4.89
C ARG A 153 0.34 14.23 -4.05
N LEU A 154 0.18 12.96 -4.38
CA LEU A 154 0.99 11.85 -3.89
C LEU A 154 1.75 11.25 -5.06
N TYR A 155 3.05 10.99 -4.90
CA TYR A 155 3.86 10.45 -6.00
C TYR A 155 4.92 9.47 -5.50
N GLY A 156 5.55 8.79 -6.45
CA GLY A 156 6.68 7.93 -6.19
C GLY A 156 7.36 7.47 -7.47
N MET A 157 8.36 6.63 -7.29
CA MET A 157 9.09 5.98 -8.37
C MET A 157 9.49 4.56 -7.96
N THR A 158 9.55 3.65 -8.91
CA THR A 158 10.10 2.30 -8.73
C THR A 158 10.90 1.91 -9.97
N MET A 159 11.82 0.96 -9.85
CA MET A 159 12.51 0.40 -11.02
C MET A 159 11.48 -0.16 -12.02
N VAL A 160 11.69 0.07 -13.33
CA VAL A 160 10.78 -0.41 -14.40
C VAL A 160 10.61 -1.94 -14.42
N THR A 161 11.54 -2.68 -13.82
CA THR A 161 11.52 -4.14 -13.70
C THR A 161 10.68 -4.63 -12.52
N ASN A 162 10.25 -3.75 -11.60
CA ASN A 162 9.46 -4.11 -10.42
C ASN A 162 7.96 -4.26 -10.75
N GLN A 163 7.65 -5.29 -11.55
CA GLN A 163 6.30 -5.51 -12.08
C GLN A 163 5.25 -5.71 -10.98
N ARG A 164 5.61 -6.31 -9.84
CA ARG A 164 4.70 -6.50 -8.70
C ARG A 164 4.26 -5.16 -8.11
N THR A 165 5.20 -4.24 -7.90
CA THR A 165 4.89 -2.91 -7.36
C THR A 165 4.12 -2.09 -8.39
N ILE A 166 4.51 -2.13 -9.67
CA ILE A 166 3.78 -1.43 -10.75
C ILE A 166 2.32 -1.90 -10.82
N ALA A 167 2.08 -3.22 -10.75
CA ALA A 167 0.73 -3.76 -10.75
C ALA A 167 -0.10 -3.28 -9.54
N SER A 168 0.48 -3.30 -8.34
CA SER A 168 -0.16 -2.78 -7.11
C SER A 168 -0.52 -1.31 -7.23
N LEU A 169 0.41 -0.49 -7.74
CA LEU A 169 0.22 0.95 -7.88
C LEU A 169 -0.88 1.28 -8.90
N LEU A 170 -0.90 0.61 -10.05
CA LEU A 170 -1.97 0.78 -11.04
C LEU A 170 -3.33 0.36 -10.46
N ALA A 171 -3.37 -0.74 -9.71
CA ALA A 171 -4.57 -1.22 -9.03
C ALA A 171 -5.10 -0.22 -8.01
N SER A 172 -4.19 0.43 -7.27
CA SER A 172 -4.55 1.42 -6.26
C SER A 172 -4.92 2.77 -6.86
N GLY A 173 -4.97 2.90 -8.18
CA GLY A 173 -5.42 4.08 -8.91
C GLY A 173 -4.31 5.07 -9.26
N MET A 174 -3.04 4.73 -9.02
CA MET A 174 -1.92 5.56 -9.46
C MET A 174 -1.79 5.57 -10.98
N LYS A 175 -1.34 6.70 -11.53
CA LYS A 175 -1.13 6.89 -12.97
C LYS A 175 0.35 7.05 -13.27
N GLN A 176 0.81 6.42 -14.35
CA GLN A 176 2.15 6.62 -14.88
C GLN A 176 2.30 8.05 -15.41
N GLU A 177 3.40 8.71 -15.07
CA GLU A 177 3.76 10.03 -15.59
C GLU A 177 4.89 9.98 -16.62
N GLY A 178 5.81 9.03 -16.47
CA GLY A 178 6.96 8.93 -17.35
C GLY A 178 7.98 7.89 -16.93
N ILE A 179 9.06 7.82 -17.69
CA ILE A 179 10.23 6.99 -17.41
C ILE A 179 11.45 7.90 -17.25
N LEU A 180 12.09 7.84 -16.08
CA LEU A 180 13.36 8.51 -15.85
C LEU A 180 14.49 7.57 -16.26
N ARG A 181 15.16 7.90 -17.38
CA ARG A 181 16.23 7.08 -17.95
C ARG A 181 17.43 7.02 -17.01
N GLN A 182 17.92 5.82 -16.73
CA GLN A 182 19.12 5.57 -15.93
C GLN A 182 19.09 6.26 -14.55
N PHE A 183 17.91 6.34 -13.95
CA PHE A 183 17.70 7.03 -12.67
C PHE A 183 18.37 6.31 -11.50
N TYR A 184 18.23 4.98 -11.44
CA TYR A 184 18.84 4.17 -10.39
C TYR A 184 20.20 3.65 -10.83
N CYS A 185 21.13 3.49 -9.87
CA CYS A 185 22.40 2.80 -10.09
C CYS A 185 22.60 1.73 -9.03
N LYS A 186 22.48 0.46 -9.43
CA LYS A 186 22.65 -0.69 -8.55
C LYS A 186 23.83 -1.53 -9.02
N GLN A 187 24.88 -1.60 -8.19
CA GLN A 187 26.08 -2.40 -8.46
C GLN A 187 26.69 -2.10 -9.86
N GLY A 188 26.71 -0.83 -10.25
CA GLY A 188 27.25 -0.37 -11.54
C GLY A 188 26.30 -0.55 -12.73
N THR A 189 25.11 -1.11 -12.53
CA THR A 189 24.07 -1.22 -13.56
C THR A 189 23.07 -0.07 -13.41
N PHE A 190 22.89 0.70 -14.48
CA PHE A 190 21.89 1.75 -14.54
C PHE A 190 20.53 1.18 -14.92
N ILE A 191 19.48 1.59 -14.19
CA ILE A 191 18.12 1.09 -14.35
C ILE A 191 17.16 2.28 -14.44
N ASP A 192 16.22 2.22 -15.38
CA ASP A 192 15.19 3.24 -15.55
C ASP A 192 14.19 3.22 -14.39
N ALA A 193 13.68 4.40 -14.00
CA ALA A 193 12.60 4.52 -13.03
C ALA A 193 11.24 4.73 -13.72
N TRP A 194 10.26 3.94 -13.32
CA TRP A 194 8.85 4.15 -13.59
C TRP A 194 8.29 5.17 -12.59
N GLN A 195 7.97 6.37 -13.08
CA GLN A 195 7.45 7.46 -12.26
C GLN A 195 5.92 7.51 -12.34
N TYR A 196 5.28 7.76 -11.19
CA TYR A 196 3.82 7.76 -11.06
C TYR A 196 3.31 8.77 -10.04
N SER A 197 2.02 9.07 -10.12
CA SER A 197 1.34 9.89 -9.12
C SER A 197 -0.17 9.64 -9.05
N MET A 198 -0.79 10.19 -8.02
CA MET A 198 -2.23 10.38 -7.90
C MET A 198 -2.50 11.82 -7.44
N LEU A 199 -3.52 12.42 -8.06
CA LEU A 199 -4.04 13.73 -7.70
C LEU A 199 -5.25 13.60 -6.78
N ARG A 200 -5.45 14.62 -5.95
CA ARG A 200 -6.52 14.64 -4.95
C ARG A 200 -7.90 14.42 -5.54
N TYR A 201 -8.21 15.03 -6.70
CA TYR A 201 -9.52 14.82 -7.32
C TYR A 201 -9.71 13.37 -7.80
N GLU A 202 -8.66 12.71 -8.28
CA GLU A 202 -8.71 11.31 -8.73
C GLU A 202 -8.96 10.37 -7.54
N TYR A 203 -8.40 10.69 -6.38
CA TYR A 203 -8.68 9.99 -5.14
C TYR A 203 -10.17 10.03 -4.79
N TYR A 204 -10.80 11.22 -4.82
CA TYR A 204 -12.22 11.35 -4.50
C TYR A 204 -13.13 10.74 -5.59
N GLU A 205 -12.81 10.91 -6.88
CA GLU A 205 -13.54 10.26 -7.99
C GLU A 205 -13.51 8.72 -7.85
N SER A 206 -12.39 8.15 -7.43
CA SER A 206 -12.26 6.69 -7.25
C SER A 206 -13.16 6.13 -6.14
N LYS A 207 -13.54 6.96 -5.15
CA LYS A 207 -14.46 6.59 -4.07
C LYS A 207 -15.93 6.63 -4.49
N GLU A 208 -16.26 7.46 -5.48
CA GLU A 208 -17.62 7.61 -6.00
C GLU A 208 -17.96 6.53 -7.05
N CYS A 209 -16.94 5.89 -7.64
CA CYS A 209 -17.11 4.92 -8.71
C CYS A 209 -17.63 3.57 -8.18
N GLY A 210 -18.96 3.44 -8.12
CA GLY A 210 -19.59 2.15 -7.95
C GLY A 210 -20.85 1.99 -8.78
N LYS A 211 -20.72 1.39 -9.97
CA LYS A 211 -21.90 0.85 -10.67
C LYS A 211 -22.41 -0.33 -9.86
N SER A 212 -23.60 -0.22 -9.30
CA SER A 212 -24.34 -1.36 -8.78
C SER A 212 -24.91 -2.17 -9.94
N THR A 213 -25.03 -3.48 -9.72
CA THR A 213 -25.66 -4.39 -10.68
C THR A 213 -26.82 -5.08 -9.99
N GLN A 214 -27.90 -5.44 -10.69
CA GLN A 214 -29.01 -6.19 -10.10
C GLN A 214 -28.76 -7.72 -10.08
N ARG A 215 -27.50 -8.13 -10.18
CA ARG A 215 -27.13 -9.54 -10.36
C ARG A 215 -26.71 -10.13 -9.02
N HIS A 216 -27.43 -11.14 -8.56
CA HIS A 216 -27.01 -11.96 -7.43
C HIS A 216 -25.95 -12.95 -7.90
N TYR A 217 -24.91 -13.13 -7.09
CA TYR A 217 -23.86 -14.11 -7.32
C TYR A 217 -24.00 -15.23 -6.28
N ALA A 218 -23.64 -16.45 -6.65
CA ALA A 218 -23.39 -17.52 -5.69
C ALA A 218 -21.91 -17.51 -5.33
N ILE A 219 -21.57 -18.01 -4.13
CA ILE A 219 -20.16 -18.17 -3.73
C ILE A 219 -19.38 -19.05 -4.72
N ASN A 220 -20.05 -20.01 -5.35
CA ASN A 220 -19.47 -20.86 -6.39
C ASN A 220 -19.03 -20.08 -7.64
N ASP A 221 -19.72 -18.98 -7.99
CA ASP A 221 -19.28 -18.14 -9.12
C ASP A 221 -17.94 -17.47 -8.81
N VAL A 222 -17.72 -17.10 -7.54
CA VAL A 222 -16.46 -16.51 -7.06
C VAL A 222 -15.36 -17.56 -7.02
N ILE A 223 -15.67 -18.76 -6.53
CA ILE A 223 -14.76 -19.92 -6.56
C ILE A 223 -14.32 -20.17 -8.01
N ASP A 224 -15.25 -20.25 -8.97
CA ASP A 224 -14.93 -20.48 -10.39
C ASP A 224 -14.07 -19.38 -11.02
N ILE A 225 -14.19 -18.13 -10.56
CA ILE A 225 -13.29 -17.04 -10.96
C ILE A 225 -11.91 -17.26 -10.40
N VAL A 226 -11.80 -17.50 -9.09
CA VAL A 226 -10.51 -17.65 -8.40
C VAL A 226 -9.77 -18.90 -8.91
N SER A 227 -10.45 -20.03 -9.07
CA SER A 227 -9.90 -21.27 -9.65
C SER A 227 -9.41 -21.14 -11.09
N SER A 228 -9.91 -20.14 -11.84
CA SER A 228 -9.43 -19.91 -13.21
C SER A 228 -8.08 -19.18 -13.27
N ILE A 229 -7.61 -18.65 -12.15
CA ILE A 229 -6.37 -17.88 -12.04
C ILE A 229 -5.34 -18.59 -11.16
N LEU A 230 -5.79 -19.13 -10.02
CA LEU A 230 -4.94 -19.82 -9.07
C LEU A 230 -4.59 -21.23 -9.55
N THR A 231 -3.42 -21.71 -9.16
CA THR A 231 -2.91 -23.03 -9.56
C THR A 231 -3.32 -24.16 -8.63
N GLU A 232 -3.91 -23.85 -7.47
CA GLU A 232 -4.39 -24.83 -6.49
C GLU A 232 -5.60 -25.62 -7.02
N GLU A 233 -5.64 -26.92 -6.74
CA GLU A 233 -6.74 -27.81 -7.15
C GLU A 233 -7.97 -27.68 -6.25
N ASP A 234 -7.78 -27.35 -4.96
CA ASP A 234 -8.83 -27.33 -3.93
C ASP A 234 -9.23 -25.90 -3.51
N ILE A 235 -9.66 -25.08 -4.48
CA ILE A 235 -10.23 -23.76 -4.16
C ILE A 235 -11.63 -23.92 -3.55
N SER A 236 -11.86 -23.25 -2.42
CA SER A 236 -13.11 -23.27 -1.67
C SER A 236 -13.44 -21.88 -1.12
N ASP A 237 -14.55 -21.76 -0.39
CA ASP A 237 -14.93 -20.52 0.29
C ASP A 237 -13.97 -20.12 1.43
N GLU A 238 -13.19 -21.07 1.96
CA GLU A 238 -12.15 -20.79 2.97
C GLU A 238 -10.81 -20.34 2.34
N THR A 239 -10.69 -20.38 1.02
CA THR A 239 -9.45 -19.98 0.34
C THR A 239 -9.20 -18.48 0.48
N ASN A 240 -7.98 -18.14 0.87
CA ASN A 240 -7.52 -16.78 1.10
C ASN A 240 -6.01 -16.64 0.84
N MET A 241 -5.53 -15.41 0.81
CA MET A 241 -4.13 -15.11 0.52
C MET A 241 -3.14 -15.75 1.51
N CYS A 242 -3.56 -16.14 2.72
CA CYS A 242 -2.69 -16.80 3.71
C CYS A 242 -2.60 -18.32 3.51
N ASN A 243 -3.54 -18.96 2.81
CA ASN A 243 -3.58 -20.41 2.64
C ASN A 243 -3.50 -20.88 1.16
N ALA A 244 -3.54 -19.96 0.19
CA ALA A 244 -3.26 -20.24 -1.22
C ALA A 244 -1.88 -19.69 -1.62
N PHE A 245 -0.96 -20.58 -1.95
CA PHE A 245 0.41 -20.24 -2.31
C PHE A 245 0.50 -19.38 -3.57
N SER A 246 -0.32 -19.68 -4.58
CA SER A 246 -0.34 -18.95 -5.85
C SER A 246 -1.13 -17.66 -5.78
N TRP A 247 -1.82 -17.37 -4.68
CA TRP A 247 -2.56 -16.10 -4.50
C TRP A 247 -1.62 -14.97 -4.06
N ASP A 248 -0.65 -14.65 -4.91
CA ASP A 248 0.25 -13.52 -4.72
C ASP A 248 -0.36 -12.18 -5.21
N SER A 249 0.43 -11.10 -5.19
CA SER A 249 -0.02 -9.79 -5.65
C SER A 249 -0.38 -9.74 -7.14
N LEU A 250 0.30 -10.52 -8.00
CA LEU A 250 0.01 -10.53 -9.43
C LEU A 250 -1.27 -11.30 -9.72
N ASN A 251 -1.41 -12.49 -9.14
CA ASN A 251 -2.62 -13.29 -9.29
C ASN A 251 -3.82 -12.65 -8.60
N HIS A 252 -3.64 -11.94 -7.49
CA HIS A 252 -4.69 -11.11 -6.92
C HIS A 252 -5.20 -10.08 -7.94
N MET A 253 -4.30 -9.40 -8.66
CA MET A 253 -4.72 -8.48 -9.73
C MET A 253 -5.42 -9.18 -10.90
N SER A 254 -4.91 -10.34 -11.31
CA SER A 254 -5.56 -11.17 -12.33
C SER A 254 -6.97 -11.59 -11.91
N ILE A 255 -7.18 -11.91 -10.63
CA ILE A 255 -8.52 -12.18 -10.07
C ILE A 255 -9.39 -10.93 -10.17
N MET A 256 -8.90 -9.74 -9.76
CA MET A 256 -9.71 -8.51 -9.84
C MET A 256 -10.15 -8.20 -11.28
N VAL A 257 -9.26 -8.44 -12.26
CA VAL A 257 -9.58 -8.31 -13.69
C VAL A 257 -10.61 -9.34 -14.12
N ALA A 258 -10.44 -10.61 -13.75
CA ALA A 258 -11.37 -11.69 -14.08
C ALA A 258 -12.77 -11.45 -13.47
N VAL A 259 -12.82 -10.97 -12.22
CA VAL A 259 -14.06 -10.52 -11.56
C VAL A 259 -14.73 -9.45 -12.41
N SER A 260 -14.00 -8.40 -12.79
CA SER A 260 -14.58 -7.31 -13.58
C SER A 260 -15.12 -7.78 -14.93
N GLN A 261 -14.41 -8.67 -15.61
CA GLN A 261 -14.84 -9.23 -16.90
C GLN A 261 -16.07 -10.13 -16.77
N LYS A 262 -16.13 -11.02 -15.78
CA LYS A 262 -17.26 -11.97 -15.63
C LYS A 262 -18.50 -11.31 -15.00
N THR A 263 -18.31 -10.36 -14.09
CA THR A 263 -19.39 -9.74 -13.32
C THR A 263 -19.86 -8.40 -13.91
N GLY A 264 -19.00 -7.69 -14.64
CA GLY A 264 -19.22 -6.30 -15.05
C GLY A 264 -18.98 -5.28 -13.93
N ILE A 265 -18.60 -5.73 -12.73
CA ILE A 265 -18.33 -4.87 -11.56
C ILE A 265 -16.85 -4.52 -11.55
N SER A 266 -16.54 -3.22 -11.61
CA SER A 266 -15.18 -2.73 -11.33
C SER A 266 -15.06 -2.43 -9.84
N LEU A 267 -14.13 -3.11 -9.17
CA LEU A 267 -13.84 -2.88 -7.76
C LEU A 267 -12.97 -1.64 -7.60
N SER A 268 -13.28 -0.82 -6.60
CA SER A 268 -12.44 0.29 -6.17
C SER A 268 -11.14 -0.23 -5.52
N PRO A 269 -10.07 0.58 -5.45
CA PRO A 269 -8.85 0.23 -4.72
C PRO A 269 -9.08 -0.31 -3.31
N SER A 270 -10.00 0.32 -2.56
CA SER A 270 -10.35 -0.11 -1.20
C SER A 270 -11.05 -1.47 -1.16
N GLU A 271 -11.87 -1.78 -2.16
CA GLU A 271 -12.50 -3.10 -2.29
C GLU A 271 -11.49 -4.17 -2.69
N MET A 272 -10.58 -3.88 -3.63
CA MET A 272 -9.50 -4.81 -3.98
C MET A 272 -8.66 -5.16 -2.76
N MET A 273 -8.30 -4.16 -1.95
CA MET A 273 -7.61 -4.35 -0.67
C MET A 273 -8.38 -5.30 0.29
N ARG A 274 -9.71 -5.19 0.35
CA ARG A 274 -10.56 -6.06 1.17
C ARG A 274 -10.76 -7.46 0.57
N ALA A 275 -10.65 -7.62 -0.74
CA ALA A 275 -10.90 -8.86 -1.48
C ALA A 275 -9.77 -9.91 -1.35
N ASN A 276 -9.29 -10.13 -0.12
CA ASN A 276 -8.15 -11.01 0.21
C ASN A 276 -8.53 -12.48 0.47
N SER A 277 -9.80 -12.83 0.25
CA SER A 277 -10.34 -14.19 0.36
C SER A 277 -11.54 -14.36 -0.54
N VAL A 278 -11.89 -15.61 -0.86
CA VAL A 278 -13.12 -15.93 -1.62
C VAL A 278 -14.34 -15.35 -0.92
N LYS A 279 -14.47 -15.56 0.40
CA LYS A 279 -15.55 -14.98 1.22
C LYS A 279 -15.59 -13.47 1.19
N ALA A 280 -14.46 -12.79 1.34
CA ALA A 280 -14.43 -11.33 1.33
C ALA A 280 -14.82 -10.77 -0.05
N LEU A 281 -14.30 -11.37 -1.13
CA LEU A 281 -14.66 -11.00 -2.49
C LEU A 281 -16.15 -11.24 -2.76
N PHE A 282 -16.70 -12.37 -2.32
CA PHE A 282 -18.13 -12.66 -2.40
C PHE A 282 -18.97 -11.60 -1.66
N GLY A 283 -18.60 -11.26 -0.42
CA GLY A 283 -19.29 -10.23 0.36
C GLY A 283 -19.31 -8.86 -0.33
N ILE A 284 -18.20 -8.46 -0.96
CA ILE A 284 -18.11 -7.21 -1.73
C ILE A 284 -19.04 -7.24 -2.95
N LEU A 285 -19.11 -8.36 -3.67
CA LEU A 285 -20.00 -8.50 -4.82
C LEU A 285 -21.48 -8.45 -4.40
N GLU A 286 -21.83 -9.03 -3.26
CA GLU A 286 -23.18 -8.94 -2.69
C GLU A 286 -23.53 -7.51 -2.24
N GLU A 287 -22.60 -6.78 -1.60
CA GLU A 287 -22.77 -5.35 -1.25
C GLU A 287 -23.09 -4.51 -2.51
N ARG A 288 -22.40 -4.80 -3.63
CA ARG A 288 -22.61 -4.14 -4.93
C ARG A 288 -23.89 -4.59 -5.65
N ALA A 289 -24.40 -5.77 -5.34
CA ALA A 289 -25.66 -6.28 -5.88
C ALA A 289 -26.90 -5.61 -5.25
N VAL A 290 -26.77 -5.17 -3.99
CA VAL A 290 -27.90 -4.64 -3.18
C VAL A 290 -28.04 -3.11 -3.25
N SER A 291 -27.00 -2.39 -3.66
CA SER A 291 -26.97 -0.93 -3.68
C SER A 291 -27.92 -0.35 -4.76
N LYS A 292 -29.05 0.21 -4.31
CA LYS A 292 -30.08 0.91 -5.12
C LYS A 292 -29.67 2.33 -5.48
#